data_AF-A0AAD8XZE6-F1
#
_entry.id   AF-A0AAD8XZE6-F1
#
_cell.length_a   1.000
_cell.length_b   1.000
_cell.length_c   1.000
_cell.angle_alpha   90.00
_cell.angle_beta   90.00
_cell.angle_gamma   90.00
#
_symmetry.space_group_name_H-M   'P 1'
#
loop_
_entity.id
_entity.type
_entity.pdbx_description
1 polymer ?
#
loop_
_entity_poly.entity_id
_entity_poly.type
_entity_poly.pdbx_seq_one_letter_code
_entity_poly.pdbx_strand_id
1 'polypeptide(L)'
;MGLGSTSNQEGLLIIDDDEAAHEAADVAAWREVQDEFPTLGETRTSTSLPTSCDQNDDMPCQILATVRHTAELVIKEEKEKEEAAEKARQRYFLEALERKRRRIDARRKAKGDTAKVLVDDKKAEAVKLSAREEIDRWLSQKWNEWETHSLETKTKQKTNDCAVSTADEPCEMESSKKSSPTLQKNELTEEEKAAKAAAKKKAKRQKAKERAKEKKQIEKLEREKKERAMALRKEKESSSIKCAHCGEGVLGFGYDKFDKKYCSTKCARSGSK
;
A
#
# COMPACT_ATOMS: atom_id res chain seq x y z
N MET A 1 12.50 6.24 -38.63
CA MET A 1 12.48 7.69 -38.38
C MET A 1 11.04 8.12 -38.34
N GLY A 2 10.55 8.56 -37.19
CA GLY A 2 9.14 8.87 -36.95
C GLY A 2 9.07 9.94 -35.86
N LEU A 3 8.59 11.10 -36.27
CA LEU A 3 8.67 12.41 -35.66
C LEU A 3 8.10 12.47 -34.23
N GLY A 4 8.72 13.32 -33.41
CA GLY A 4 8.46 13.47 -31.99
C GLY A 4 7.04 13.90 -31.64
N SER A 5 6.56 13.35 -30.53
CA SER A 5 5.44 13.90 -29.79
C SER A 5 6.03 14.57 -28.55
N THR A 6 6.23 15.88 -28.63
CA THR A 6 6.60 16.72 -27.49
C THR A 6 5.45 16.67 -26.49
N SER A 7 5.68 15.93 -25.40
CA SER A 7 4.85 15.93 -24.21
C SER A 7 4.72 17.35 -23.68
N ASN A 8 3.58 17.99 -23.93
CA ASN A 8 3.17 19.23 -23.25
C ASN A 8 3.01 18.92 -21.76
N GLN A 9 4.09 19.08 -21.00
CA GLN A 9 3.99 19.30 -19.56
C GLN A 9 3.50 20.73 -19.38
N GLU A 10 2.19 20.89 -19.18
CA GLU A 10 1.66 22.07 -18.52
C GLU A 10 2.22 22.06 -17.08
N GLY A 11 3.36 22.73 -16.91
CA GLY A 11 3.80 23.14 -15.58
C GLY A 11 2.76 24.11 -15.03
N LEU A 12 2.37 23.92 -13.77
CA LEU A 12 1.61 24.93 -13.04
C LEU A 12 2.40 26.25 -13.09
N LEU A 13 1.88 27.23 -13.82
CA LEU A 13 2.30 28.61 -13.74
C LEU A 13 1.77 29.14 -12.40
N ILE A 14 2.60 29.09 -11.36
CA ILE A 14 2.33 29.79 -10.10
C ILE A 14 2.68 31.25 -10.38
N ILE A 15 1.66 32.06 -10.61
CA ILE A 15 1.78 33.51 -10.65
C ILE A 15 1.65 33.95 -9.18
N ASP A 16 2.78 34.21 -8.52
CA ASP A 16 2.79 34.89 -7.21
C ASP A 16 2.54 36.39 -7.46
N ASP A 17 1.28 36.76 -7.71
CA ASP A 17 0.81 38.15 -7.78
C ASP A 17 0.62 38.75 -6.35
N ASP A 18 1.53 38.44 -5.42
CA ASP A 18 1.51 38.94 -4.05
C ASP A 18 2.29 40.26 -3.88
N GLU A 19 2.76 40.87 -4.97
CA GLU A 19 3.44 42.17 -4.95
C GLU A 19 2.52 43.26 -4.36
N ALA A 20 1.22 43.24 -4.69
CA ALA A 20 0.23 44.13 -4.10
C ALA A 20 -0.02 43.87 -2.60
N ALA A 21 0.13 42.62 -2.14
CA ALA A 21 0.01 42.26 -0.73
C ALA A 21 1.24 42.72 0.07
N HIS A 22 2.42 42.64 -0.54
CA HIS A 22 3.67 43.18 0.03
C HIS A 22 3.64 44.71 0.11
N GLU A 23 3.22 45.41 -0.95
CA GLU A 23 3.07 46.87 -0.93
C GLU A 23 2.06 47.32 0.14
N ALA A 24 0.95 46.59 0.31
CA ALA A 24 -0.04 46.89 1.35
C ALA A 24 0.53 46.69 2.77
N ALA A 25 1.37 45.67 2.97
CA ALA A 25 2.03 45.41 4.25
C ALA A 25 3.07 46.50 4.58
N ASP A 26 3.86 46.94 3.60
CA ASP A 26 4.84 48.00 3.78
C ASP A 26 4.17 49.34 4.09
N VAL A 27 3.08 49.67 3.39
CA VAL A 27 2.29 50.88 3.67
C VAL A 27 1.66 50.83 5.06
N ALA A 28 1.19 49.65 5.51
CA ALA A 28 0.64 49.48 6.85
C ALA A 28 1.72 49.66 7.93
N ALA A 29 2.90 49.08 7.74
CA ALA A 29 4.03 49.22 8.66
C ALA A 29 4.50 50.69 8.75
N TRP A 30 4.55 51.41 7.63
CA TRP A 30 4.90 52.83 7.63
C TRP A 30 3.87 53.72 8.34
N ARG A 31 2.58 53.36 8.28
CA ARG A 31 1.54 54.08 9.04
C ARG A 31 1.65 53.83 10.54
N GLU A 32 1.95 52.60 10.96
CA GLU A 32 2.16 52.29 12.37
C GLU A 32 3.34 53.09 12.95
N VAL A 33 4.44 53.22 12.21
CA VAL A 33 5.58 54.07 12.59
C VAL A 33 5.20 55.56 12.66
N GLN A 34 4.35 56.05 11.74
CA GLN A 34 3.88 57.45 11.79
C GLN A 34 2.93 57.72 12.96
N ASP A 35 2.06 56.77 13.29
CA ASP A 35 1.15 56.87 14.43
C ASP A 35 1.92 56.86 15.77
N GLU A 36 3.00 56.07 15.84
CA GLU A 36 3.83 55.94 17.04
C GLU A 36 4.84 57.10 17.19
N PHE A 37 5.20 57.76 16.08
CA PHE A 37 6.09 58.93 16.06
C PHE A 37 5.52 60.12 15.27
N PRO A 38 4.46 60.80 15.77
CA PRO A 38 3.80 61.89 15.06
C PRO A 38 4.72 63.08 14.71
N THR A 39 5.81 63.26 15.47
CA THR A 39 6.76 64.36 15.32
C THR A 39 7.80 64.16 14.20
N LEU A 40 7.88 62.98 13.57
CA LEU A 40 8.82 62.74 12.46
C LEU A 40 8.34 63.32 11.11
N GLY A 41 7.04 63.62 10.98
CA GLY A 41 6.44 64.17 9.75
C GLY A 41 6.20 65.69 9.77
N GLU A 42 6.19 66.33 10.94
CA GLU A 42 6.08 67.78 11.04
C GLU A 42 7.46 68.42 10.83
N THR A 43 7.67 69.02 9.66
CA THR A 43 8.71 70.04 9.45
C THR A 43 8.35 71.28 10.28
N ARG A 44 8.54 71.17 11.60
CA ARG A 44 8.37 72.27 12.55
C ARG A 44 9.72 72.91 12.83
N THR A 45 9.93 74.02 12.15
CA THR A 45 10.50 75.27 12.69
C THR A 45 11.30 75.12 14.00
N SER A 46 12.62 75.13 13.83
CA SER A 46 13.59 75.86 14.67
C SER A 46 13.19 76.06 16.13
N THR A 47 13.44 75.04 16.96
CA THR A 47 13.59 75.23 18.40
C THR A 47 15.08 75.13 18.71
N SER A 48 15.64 76.22 19.23
CA SER A 48 17.05 76.40 19.56
C SER A 48 17.55 75.35 20.56
N LEU A 49 18.63 74.66 20.20
CA LEU A 49 19.42 73.80 21.07
C LEU A 49 20.12 74.64 22.17
N PRO A 50 20.09 74.23 23.45
CA PRO A 50 21.02 74.77 24.42
C PRO A 50 22.40 74.12 24.19
N THR A 51 23.36 74.97 23.87
CA THR A 51 24.78 74.66 23.89
C THR A 51 25.23 74.35 25.32
N SER A 52 25.48 73.08 25.61
CA SER A 52 26.40 72.69 26.68
C SER A 52 27.43 71.72 26.11
N CYS A 53 28.51 72.28 25.59
CA CYS A 53 29.75 71.55 25.34
C CYS A 53 30.39 71.27 26.70
N ASP A 54 30.27 70.04 27.19
CA ASP A 54 31.20 69.53 28.20
C ASP A 54 31.43 68.03 27.98
N GLN A 55 32.65 67.74 27.49
CA GLN A 55 33.45 66.55 27.77
C GLN A 55 32.80 65.19 27.47
N ASN A 56 33.09 64.63 26.28
CA ASN A 56 33.36 63.20 26.06
C ASN A 56 33.72 62.96 24.58
N ASP A 57 34.98 63.23 24.19
CA ASP A 57 35.48 63.01 22.82
C ASP A 57 35.58 61.51 22.43
N ASP A 58 35.22 60.58 23.32
CA ASP A 58 35.23 59.11 23.07
C ASP A 58 33.82 58.49 22.84
N MET A 59 32.74 59.23 23.12
CA MET A 59 31.38 58.69 23.04
C MET A 59 30.88 58.44 21.60
N PRO A 60 31.16 59.31 20.59
CA PRO A 60 30.74 59.07 19.20
C PRO A 60 31.40 57.82 18.59
N CYS A 61 32.63 57.51 19.00
CA CYS A 61 33.38 56.34 18.51
C CYS A 61 32.79 55.01 19.03
N GLN A 62 32.31 54.96 20.27
CA GLN A 62 31.67 53.74 20.82
C GLN A 62 30.33 53.44 20.15
N ILE A 63 29.49 54.46 19.90
CA ILE A 63 28.20 54.27 19.23
C ILE A 63 28.41 53.70 17.82
N LEU A 64 29.35 54.25 17.06
CA LEU A 64 29.70 53.73 15.73
C LEU A 64 30.27 52.31 15.78
N ALA A 65 31.06 51.97 16.80
CA ALA A 65 31.57 50.62 16.99
C ALA A 65 30.44 49.62 17.29
N THR A 66 29.47 49.99 18.14
CA THR A 66 28.29 49.16 18.41
C THR A 66 27.45 48.98 17.15
N VAL A 67 27.21 50.03 16.37
CA VAL A 67 26.46 49.95 15.10
C VAL A 67 27.16 49.01 14.11
N ARG A 68 28.48 49.10 13.97
CA ARG A 68 29.26 48.20 13.10
C ARG A 68 29.18 46.75 13.56
N HIS A 69 29.38 46.50 14.85
CA HIS A 69 29.28 45.16 15.42
C HIS A 69 27.87 44.56 15.22
N THR A 70 26.81 45.34 15.43
CA THR A 70 25.43 44.90 15.19
C THR A 70 25.20 44.59 13.71
N ALA A 71 25.70 45.43 12.79
CA ALA A 71 25.59 45.17 11.36
C ALA A 71 26.34 43.87 10.95
N GLU A 72 27.54 43.63 11.50
CA GLU A 72 28.29 42.39 11.28
C GLU A 72 27.54 41.16 11.80
N LEU A 73 26.89 41.26 12.97
CA LEU A 73 26.05 40.19 13.50
C LEU A 73 24.83 39.90 12.61
N VAL A 74 24.15 40.94 12.11
CA VAL A 74 23.00 40.77 11.21
C VAL A 74 23.42 40.09 9.91
N ILE A 75 24.52 40.53 9.29
CA ILE A 75 25.07 39.91 8.08
C ILE A 75 25.41 38.44 8.34
N LYS A 76 25.96 38.12 9.51
CA LYS A 76 26.27 36.75 9.89
C LYS A 76 25.01 35.91 10.07
N GLU A 77 23.99 36.44 10.75
CA GLU A 77 22.72 35.77 10.95
C GLU A 77 21.99 35.50 9.63
N GLU A 78 21.98 36.46 8.69
CA GLU A 78 21.40 36.28 7.37
C GLU A 78 22.11 35.18 6.57
N LYS A 79 23.45 35.13 6.60
CA LYS A 79 24.22 34.05 5.96
C LYS A 79 23.91 32.69 6.57
N GLU A 80 23.79 32.60 7.89
CA GLU A 80 23.44 31.36 8.57
C GLU A 80 22.00 30.91 8.22
N LYS A 81 21.05 31.86 8.11
CA LYS A 81 19.68 31.57 7.65
C LYS A 81 19.66 31.09 6.21
N GLU A 82 20.43 31.71 5.32
CA GLU A 82 20.51 31.30 3.91
C GLU A 82 21.12 29.89 3.78
N GLU A 83 22.21 29.61 4.50
CA GLU A 83 22.84 28.28 4.52
C GLU A 83 21.88 27.22 5.09
N ALA A 84 21.13 27.55 6.15
CA ALA A 84 20.13 26.66 6.72
C ALA A 84 18.98 26.38 5.73
N ALA A 85 18.51 27.41 5.02
CA ALA A 85 17.48 27.26 3.99
C ALA A 85 17.97 26.41 2.82
N GLU A 86 19.21 26.58 2.38
CA GLU A 86 19.80 25.75 1.33
C GLU A 86 19.93 24.29 1.76
N LYS A 87 20.44 24.03 2.98
CA LYS A 87 20.49 22.68 3.56
C LYS A 87 19.10 22.07 3.65
N ALA A 88 18.07 22.85 4.01
CA ALA A 88 16.70 22.38 4.04
C ALA A 88 16.20 21.97 2.63
N ARG A 89 16.45 22.82 1.61
CA ARG A 89 16.13 22.49 0.21
C ARG A 89 16.81 21.20 -0.24
N GLN A 90 18.10 21.04 0.04
CA GLN A 90 18.86 19.82 -0.29
C GLN A 90 18.29 18.58 0.40
N ARG A 91 17.92 18.68 1.69
CA ARG A 91 17.27 17.58 2.43
C ARG A 91 15.94 17.18 1.81
N TYR A 92 15.07 18.14 1.47
CA TYR A 92 13.80 17.86 0.81
C TYR A 92 13.98 17.15 -0.54
N PHE A 93 14.98 17.57 -1.32
CA PHE A 93 15.31 16.94 -2.59
C PHE A 93 15.74 15.47 -2.40
N LEU A 94 16.66 15.21 -1.48
CA LEU A 94 17.12 13.85 -1.18
C LEU A 94 15.99 12.97 -0.65
N GLU A 95 15.15 13.50 0.24
CA GLU A 95 14.01 12.78 0.78
C GLU A 95 12.97 12.45 -0.33
N ALA A 96 12.75 13.36 -1.28
CA ALA A 96 11.89 13.12 -2.43
C ALA A 96 12.43 12.00 -3.33
N LEU A 97 13.75 11.96 -3.56
CA LEU A 97 14.41 10.87 -4.28
C LEU A 97 14.29 9.54 -3.53
N GLU A 98 14.47 9.56 -2.21
CA GLU A 98 14.32 8.37 -1.39
C GLU A 98 12.89 7.81 -1.43
N ARG A 99 11.88 8.68 -1.34
CA ARG A 99 10.47 8.30 -1.51
C ARG A 99 10.22 7.70 -2.89
N LYS A 100 10.82 8.26 -3.96
CA LYS A 100 10.72 7.71 -5.31
C LYS A 100 11.34 6.32 -5.39
N ARG A 101 12.52 6.11 -4.79
CA ARG A 101 13.20 4.81 -4.70
C ARG A 101 12.33 3.79 -3.96
N ARG A 102 11.82 4.14 -2.78
CA ARG A 102 10.91 3.28 -1.99
C ARG A 102 9.67 2.87 -2.79
N ARG A 103 9.07 3.78 -3.57
CA ARG A 103 7.92 3.47 -4.46
C ARG A 103 8.29 2.51 -5.59
N ILE A 104 9.51 2.58 -6.13
CA ILE A 104 9.99 1.66 -7.18
C ILE A 104 10.22 0.28 -6.57
N ASP A 105 10.89 0.20 -5.42
CA ASP A 105 11.19 -1.06 -4.77
C ASP A 105 9.92 -1.76 -4.25
N ALA A 106 8.96 -1.00 -3.72
CA ALA A 106 7.64 -1.53 -3.36
C ALA A 106 6.91 -2.13 -4.56
N ARG A 107 6.97 -1.48 -5.74
CA ARG A 107 6.38 -2.01 -6.97
C ARG A 107 7.09 -3.27 -7.46
N ARG A 108 8.42 -3.32 -7.40
CA ARG A 108 9.20 -4.53 -7.74
C ARG A 108 8.87 -5.68 -6.80
N LYS A 109 8.82 -5.40 -5.49
CA LYS A 109 8.45 -6.39 -4.48
C LYS A 109 7.04 -6.92 -4.69
N ALA A 110 6.06 -6.05 -4.90
CA ALA A 110 4.68 -6.47 -5.17
C ALA A 110 4.59 -7.37 -6.41
N LYS A 111 5.31 -7.04 -7.51
CA LYS A 111 5.41 -7.91 -8.69
C LYS A 111 6.03 -9.26 -8.35
N GLY A 112 7.13 -9.27 -7.59
CA GLY A 112 7.78 -10.50 -7.14
C GLY A 112 6.87 -11.38 -6.27
N ASP A 113 6.15 -10.77 -5.32
CA ASP A 113 5.22 -11.46 -4.44
C ASP A 113 4.05 -12.05 -5.23
N THR A 114 3.47 -11.32 -6.19
CA THR A 114 2.42 -11.86 -7.07
C THR A 114 2.90 -13.02 -7.93
N ALA A 115 4.12 -12.94 -8.47
CA ALA A 115 4.70 -14.03 -9.26
C ALA A 115 4.92 -15.28 -8.40
N LYS A 116 5.37 -15.09 -7.14
CA LYS A 116 5.55 -16.19 -6.19
C LYS A 116 4.23 -16.87 -5.85
N VAL A 117 3.18 -16.10 -5.57
CA VAL A 117 1.83 -16.64 -5.31
C VAL A 117 1.35 -17.48 -6.49
N LEU A 118 1.49 -16.99 -7.73
CA LEU A 118 1.10 -17.76 -8.91
C LEU A 118 1.86 -19.08 -9.05
N VAL A 119 3.16 -19.09 -8.71
CA VAL A 119 3.96 -20.33 -8.73
C VAL A 119 3.49 -21.30 -7.64
N ASP A 120 3.22 -20.80 -6.44
CA ASP A 120 2.74 -21.62 -5.32
C ASP A 120 1.34 -22.18 -5.61
N ASP A 121 0.45 -21.42 -6.22
CA ASP A 121 -0.88 -21.86 -6.66
C ASP A 121 -0.76 -22.95 -7.74
N LYS A 122 0.10 -22.77 -8.75
CA LYS A 122 0.36 -23.81 -9.76
C LYS A 122 0.86 -25.11 -9.15
N LYS A 123 1.77 -25.03 -8.17
CA LYS A 123 2.25 -26.21 -7.43
C LYS A 123 1.13 -26.87 -6.64
N ALA A 124 0.28 -26.08 -5.99
CA ALA A 124 -0.86 -26.61 -5.25
C ALA A 124 -1.87 -27.31 -6.18
N GLU A 125 -2.16 -26.75 -7.34
CA GLU A 125 -3.03 -27.38 -8.35
C GLU A 125 -2.40 -28.65 -8.93
N ALA A 126 -1.09 -28.66 -9.21
CA ALA A 126 -0.40 -29.87 -9.64
C ALA A 126 -0.50 -31.01 -8.60
N VAL A 127 -0.38 -30.68 -7.31
CA VAL A 127 -0.56 -31.67 -6.23
C VAL A 127 -2.01 -32.18 -6.19
N LYS A 128 -3.01 -31.31 -6.36
CA LYS A 128 -4.42 -31.72 -6.41
C LYS A 128 -4.70 -32.62 -7.62
N LEU A 129 -4.17 -32.29 -8.79
CA LEU A 129 -4.31 -33.10 -10.00
C LEU A 129 -3.67 -34.47 -9.81
N SER A 130 -2.43 -34.51 -9.31
CA SER A 130 -1.74 -35.77 -9.02
C SER A 130 -2.52 -36.65 -8.03
N ALA A 131 -3.12 -36.06 -6.98
CA ALA A 131 -3.96 -36.80 -6.04
C ALA A 131 -5.24 -37.34 -6.69
N ARG A 132 -5.86 -36.58 -7.62
CA ARG A 132 -7.04 -37.05 -8.37
C ARG A 132 -6.68 -38.21 -9.30
N GLU A 133 -5.59 -38.08 -10.04
CA GLU A 133 -5.08 -39.15 -10.92
C GLU A 133 -4.76 -40.43 -10.14
N GLU A 134 -4.25 -40.30 -8.92
CA GLU A 134 -4.01 -41.45 -8.04
C GLU A 134 -5.31 -42.12 -7.59
N ILE A 135 -6.33 -41.34 -7.22
CA ILE A 135 -7.67 -41.86 -6.89
C ILE A 135 -8.28 -42.57 -8.11
N ASP A 136 -8.22 -41.96 -9.29
CA ASP A 136 -8.78 -42.55 -10.52
C ASP A 136 -8.08 -43.85 -10.89
N ARG A 137 -6.75 -43.91 -10.72
CA ARG A 137 -5.97 -45.14 -10.92
C ARG A 137 -6.38 -46.23 -9.94
N TRP A 138 -6.57 -45.87 -8.66
CA TRP A 138 -7.02 -46.80 -7.63
C TRP A 138 -8.44 -47.31 -7.90
N LEU A 139 -9.36 -46.44 -8.29
CA LEU A 139 -10.73 -46.83 -8.66
C LEU A 139 -10.73 -47.77 -9.87
N SER A 140 -9.93 -47.45 -10.89
CA SER A 140 -9.78 -48.31 -12.08
C SER A 140 -9.25 -49.69 -11.70
N GLN A 141 -8.25 -49.74 -10.82
CA GLN A 141 -7.73 -51.02 -10.31
C GLN A 141 -8.82 -51.81 -9.57
N LYS A 142 -9.61 -51.15 -8.69
CA LYS A 142 -10.69 -51.80 -7.96
C LYS A 142 -11.80 -52.31 -8.87
N TRP A 143 -12.11 -51.59 -9.94
CA TRP A 143 -13.07 -52.01 -10.95
C TRP A 143 -12.60 -53.27 -11.68
N ASN A 144 -11.34 -53.29 -12.10
CA ASN A 144 -10.74 -54.45 -12.78
C ASN A 144 -10.70 -55.69 -11.86
N GLU A 145 -10.34 -55.50 -10.58
CA GLU A 145 -10.38 -56.58 -9.58
C GLU A 145 -11.80 -57.14 -9.43
N TRP A 146 -12.81 -56.27 -9.39
CA TRP A 146 -14.20 -56.68 -9.27
C TRP A 146 -14.71 -57.41 -10.51
N GLU A 147 -14.37 -56.93 -11.70
CA GLU A 147 -14.73 -57.58 -12.97
C GLU A 147 -14.09 -58.96 -13.10
N THR A 148 -12.82 -59.09 -12.71
CA THR A 148 -12.12 -60.38 -12.67
C THR A 148 -12.79 -61.34 -11.68
N HIS A 149 -13.10 -60.88 -10.46
CA HIS A 149 -13.79 -61.70 -9.46
C HIS A 149 -15.22 -62.09 -9.88
N SER A 150 -15.93 -61.20 -10.57
CA SER A 150 -17.26 -61.49 -11.12
C SER A 150 -17.19 -62.55 -12.22
N LEU A 151 -16.16 -62.52 -13.07
CA LEU A 151 -15.95 -63.54 -14.09
C LEU A 151 -15.57 -64.89 -13.46
N GLU A 152 -14.69 -64.90 -12.46
CA GLU A 152 -14.31 -66.12 -11.73
C GLU A 152 -15.48 -66.77 -10.98
N THR A 153 -16.32 -65.97 -10.33
CA THR A 153 -17.51 -66.50 -9.64
C THR A 153 -18.52 -67.06 -10.64
N LYS A 154 -18.73 -66.40 -11.79
CA LYS A 154 -19.61 -66.89 -12.85
C LYS A 154 -19.09 -68.17 -13.50
N THR A 155 -17.78 -68.32 -13.68
CA THR A 155 -17.19 -69.57 -14.20
C THR A 155 -17.27 -70.69 -13.17
N LYS A 156 -16.96 -70.42 -11.89
CA LYS A 156 -17.09 -71.41 -10.80
C LYS A 156 -18.54 -71.86 -10.58
N GLN A 157 -19.51 -70.96 -10.69
CA GLN A 157 -20.93 -71.30 -10.63
C GLN A 157 -21.34 -72.18 -11.82
N LYS A 158 -20.91 -71.84 -13.04
CA LYS A 158 -21.18 -72.66 -14.23
C LYS A 158 -20.55 -74.06 -14.17
N THR A 159 -19.38 -74.21 -13.55
CA THR A 159 -18.77 -75.53 -13.32
C THR A 159 -19.47 -76.33 -12.23
N ASN A 160 -19.95 -75.67 -11.16
CA ASN A 160 -20.72 -76.33 -10.11
C ASN A 160 -22.12 -76.73 -10.58
N ASP A 161 -22.82 -75.89 -11.36
CA ASP A 161 -24.13 -76.24 -11.93
C ASP A 161 -24.03 -77.39 -12.96
N CYS A 162 -22.88 -77.55 -13.62
CA CYS A 162 -22.62 -78.67 -14.52
C CYS A 162 -22.23 -79.97 -13.77
N ALA A 163 -21.73 -79.87 -12.54
CA ALA A 163 -21.40 -81.01 -11.69
C ALA A 163 -22.60 -81.46 -10.82
N VAL A 164 -23.50 -80.55 -10.43
CA VAL A 164 -24.67 -80.81 -9.55
C VAL A 164 -25.89 -81.36 -10.31
N SER A 165 -25.80 -81.63 -11.62
CA SER A 165 -26.75 -82.54 -12.29
C SER A 165 -26.43 -84.02 -12.09
N THR A 166 -25.39 -84.36 -11.30
CA THR A 166 -25.17 -85.74 -10.84
C THR A 166 -24.73 -85.74 -9.37
N ALA A 167 -25.65 -86.18 -8.50
CA ALA A 167 -25.44 -86.68 -7.14
C ALA A 167 -25.38 -85.68 -5.94
N ASP A 168 -25.94 -86.21 -4.85
CA ASP A 168 -26.16 -85.74 -3.47
C ASP A 168 -24.96 -85.12 -2.71
N GLU A 169 -25.30 -84.48 -1.58
CA GLU A 169 -24.51 -84.09 -0.38
C GLU A 169 -23.35 -85.04 0.04
N PRO A 170 -22.42 -84.71 0.99
CA PRO A 170 -22.26 -83.51 1.85
C PRO A 170 -20.78 -83.02 2.10
N CYS A 171 -20.63 -82.03 2.99
CA CYS A 171 -19.58 -81.90 4.04
C CYS A 171 -18.28 -81.08 3.82
N GLU A 172 -17.75 -80.68 4.99
CA GLU A 172 -16.76 -79.68 5.42
C GLU A 172 -15.35 -79.69 4.80
N MET A 173 -14.64 -78.54 4.87
CA MET A 173 -13.47 -78.31 5.77
C MET A 173 -12.59 -77.12 5.31
N GLU A 174 -12.00 -76.46 6.29
CA GLU A 174 -11.11 -75.28 6.29
C GLU A 174 -9.96 -75.25 5.26
N SER A 175 -9.43 -74.06 4.93
CA SER A 175 -8.02 -73.72 5.25
C SER A 175 -7.63 -72.26 4.95
N SER A 176 -7.27 -71.54 6.02
CA SER A 176 -6.21 -70.53 6.18
C SER A 176 -5.41 -70.01 4.97
N LYS A 177 -5.24 -68.67 4.90
CA LYS A 177 -3.95 -67.98 5.08
C LYS A 177 -4.09 -66.45 5.08
N LYS A 178 -3.94 -65.87 6.27
CA LYS A 178 -3.82 -64.45 6.55
C LYS A 178 -2.33 -64.10 6.53
N SER A 179 -1.85 -63.45 5.46
CA SER A 179 -0.49 -62.90 5.40
C SER A 179 -0.51 -61.40 5.71
N SER A 180 0.00 -61.07 6.89
CA SER A 180 0.33 -59.71 7.30
C SER A 180 1.68 -59.28 6.71
N PRO A 181 1.85 -58.05 6.19
CA PRO A 181 3.15 -57.55 5.79
C PRO A 181 3.88 -56.87 6.95
N THR A 182 5.11 -57.32 7.17
CA THR A 182 6.09 -56.77 8.11
C THR A 182 6.45 -55.33 7.72
N LEU A 183 5.98 -54.38 8.51
CA LEU A 183 6.42 -52.99 8.50
C LEU A 183 7.81 -52.89 9.12
N GLN A 184 8.84 -52.74 8.30
CA GLN A 184 10.16 -52.29 8.75
C GLN A 184 10.03 -50.85 9.28
N LYS A 185 9.91 -50.72 10.61
CA LYS A 185 10.07 -49.46 11.31
C LYS A 185 11.56 -49.22 11.52
N ASN A 186 12.12 -48.26 10.78
CA ASN A 186 13.34 -47.58 11.18
C ASN A 186 13.08 -46.91 12.53
N GLU A 187 13.65 -47.46 13.60
CA GLU A 187 13.61 -46.90 14.94
C GLU A 187 14.46 -45.63 14.99
N LEU A 188 13.80 -44.49 14.75
CA LEU A 188 14.32 -43.19 15.15
C LEU A 188 14.39 -43.17 16.69
N THR A 189 15.58 -42.90 17.22
CA THR A 189 15.89 -42.81 18.64
C THR A 189 14.98 -41.80 19.36
N GLU A 190 14.68 -42.06 20.64
CA GLU A 190 13.75 -41.26 21.46
C GLU A 190 14.11 -39.76 21.50
N GLU A 191 15.41 -39.43 21.47
CA GLU A 191 15.92 -38.06 21.38
C GLU A 191 15.52 -37.35 20.07
N GLU A 192 15.55 -38.06 18.94
CA GLU A 192 15.21 -37.49 17.63
C GLU A 192 13.69 -37.26 17.51
N LYS A 193 12.89 -38.12 18.15
CA LYS A 193 11.43 -37.94 18.25
C LYS A 193 11.06 -36.74 19.13
N ALA A 194 11.79 -36.52 20.23
CA ALA A 194 11.60 -35.35 21.10
C ALA A 194 11.98 -34.04 20.39
N ALA A 195 13.10 -34.02 19.66
CA ALA A 195 13.54 -32.86 18.88
C ALA A 195 12.55 -32.50 17.74
N LYS A 196 12.05 -33.51 17.01
CA LYS A 196 11.04 -33.32 15.96
C LYS A 196 9.70 -32.83 16.52
N ALA A 197 9.29 -33.29 17.70
CA ALA A 197 8.07 -32.81 18.37
C ALA A 197 8.18 -31.34 18.83
N ALA A 198 9.33 -30.95 19.37
CA ALA A 198 9.60 -29.57 19.77
C ALA A 198 9.67 -28.61 18.57
N ALA A 199 10.30 -29.03 17.46
CA ALA A 199 10.33 -28.27 16.21
C ALA A 199 8.92 -28.09 15.61
N LYS A 200 8.10 -29.15 15.61
CA LYS A 200 6.72 -29.11 15.10
C LYS A 200 5.81 -28.19 15.92
N LYS A 201 5.98 -28.13 17.25
CA LYS A 201 5.28 -27.17 18.13
C LYS A 201 5.71 -25.72 17.86
N LYS A 202 7.01 -25.45 17.70
CA LYS A 202 7.51 -24.11 17.34
C LYS A 202 7.01 -23.65 15.97
N ALA A 203 7.03 -24.53 14.96
CA ALA A 203 6.51 -24.25 13.62
C ALA A 203 5.00 -23.97 13.61
N LYS A 204 4.19 -24.75 14.37
CA LYS A 204 2.75 -24.47 14.52
C LYS A 204 2.49 -23.11 15.17
N ARG A 205 3.27 -22.74 16.20
CA ARG A 205 3.14 -21.45 16.89
C ARG A 205 3.51 -20.26 16.00
N GLN A 206 4.55 -20.39 15.17
CA GLN A 206 4.90 -19.37 14.18
C GLN A 206 3.83 -19.23 13.10
N LYS A 207 3.34 -20.35 12.53
CA LYS A 207 2.28 -20.33 11.51
C LYS A 207 0.96 -19.71 12.03
N ALA A 208 0.60 -19.96 13.29
CA ALA A 208 -0.56 -19.32 13.92
C ALA A 208 -0.35 -17.80 14.12
N LYS A 209 0.86 -17.38 14.50
CA LYS A 209 1.21 -15.96 14.67
C LYS A 209 1.22 -15.22 13.33
N GLU A 210 1.65 -15.86 12.24
CA GLU A 210 1.60 -15.30 10.89
C GLU A 210 0.17 -15.16 10.38
N ARG A 211 -0.67 -16.21 10.50
CA ARG A 211 -2.10 -16.15 10.16
C ARG A 211 -2.84 -15.05 10.94
N ALA A 212 -2.52 -14.86 12.22
CA ALA A 212 -3.12 -13.80 13.02
C ALA A 212 -2.69 -12.39 12.57
N LYS A 213 -1.44 -12.22 12.11
CA LYS A 213 -0.95 -10.94 11.56
C LYS A 213 -1.58 -10.65 10.20
N GLU A 214 -1.67 -11.65 9.32
CA GLU A 214 -2.29 -11.54 8.00
C GLU A 214 -3.78 -11.22 8.10
N LYS A 215 -4.52 -11.92 8.98
CA LYS A 215 -5.94 -11.63 9.24
C LYS A 215 -6.15 -10.18 9.70
N LYS A 216 -5.29 -9.66 10.58
CA LYS A 216 -5.36 -8.25 11.02
C LYS A 216 -5.05 -7.26 9.90
N GLN A 217 -4.13 -7.58 8.99
CA GLN A 217 -3.83 -6.73 7.84
C GLN A 217 -4.98 -6.67 6.84
N ILE A 218 -5.60 -7.82 6.55
CA ILE A 218 -6.77 -7.91 5.67
C ILE A 218 -7.94 -7.12 6.27
N GLU A 219 -8.23 -7.31 7.56
CA GLU A 219 -9.31 -6.58 8.23
C GLU A 219 -9.07 -5.05 8.23
N LYS A 220 -7.81 -4.61 8.40
CA LYS A 220 -7.45 -3.19 8.30
C LYS A 220 -7.69 -2.64 6.89
N LEU A 221 -7.29 -3.37 5.85
CA LEU A 221 -7.49 -2.95 4.45
C LEU A 221 -8.97 -2.92 4.09
N GLU A 222 -9.77 -3.88 4.55
CA GLU A 222 -11.23 -3.86 4.34
C GLU A 222 -11.89 -2.70 5.05
N ARG A 223 -11.47 -2.38 6.28
CA ARG A 223 -11.98 -1.23 7.03
C ARG A 223 -11.64 0.08 6.33
N GLU A 224 -10.39 0.25 5.89
CA GLU A 224 -9.94 1.43 5.14
C GLU A 224 -10.70 1.57 3.81
N LYS A 225 -10.95 0.46 3.11
CA LYS A 225 -11.75 0.46 1.87
C LYS A 225 -13.20 0.88 2.13
N LYS A 226 -13.82 0.40 3.22
CA LYS A 226 -15.17 0.81 3.63
C LYS A 226 -15.21 2.28 4.02
N GLU A 227 -14.22 2.75 4.77
CA GLU A 227 -14.11 4.14 5.19
C GLU A 227 -13.94 5.08 3.99
N ARG A 228 -13.07 4.75 3.03
CA ARG A 228 -12.94 5.50 1.77
C ARG A 228 -14.22 5.51 0.95
N ALA A 229 -14.93 4.38 0.86
CA ALA A 229 -16.20 4.32 0.13
C ALA A 229 -17.28 5.20 0.80
N MET A 230 -17.33 5.22 2.13
CA MET A 230 -18.22 6.09 2.90
C MET A 230 -17.85 7.56 2.74
N ALA A 231 -16.55 7.89 2.77
CA ALA A 231 -16.08 9.26 2.54
C ALA A 231 -16.46 9.76 1.14
N LEU A 232 -16.23 8.95 0.09
CA LEU A 232 -16.63 9.29 -1.28
C LEU A 232 -18.14 9.46 -1.43
N ARG A 233 -18.96 8.68 -0.72
CA ARG A 233 -20.41 8.87 -0.69
C ARG A 233 -20.82 10.19 -0.04
N LYS A 234 -20.24 10.50 1.13
CA LYS A 234 -20.50 11.78 1.82
C LYS A 234 -20.09 12.96 0.94
N GLU A 235 -18.94 12.87 0.27
CA GLU A 235 -18.45 13.92 -0.62
C GLU A 235 -19.41 14.14 -1.81
N LYS A 236 -19.90 13.06 -2.42
CA LYS A 236 -20.95 13.13 -3.45
C LYS A 236 -22.23 13.74 -2.89
N GLU A 237 -22.70 13.32 -1.73
CA GLU A 237 -23.91 13.87 -1.09
C GLU A 237 -23.77 15.36 -0.77
N SER A 238 -22.57 15.83 -0.43
CA SER A 238 -22.26 17.23 -0.15
C SER A 238 -22.03 18.10 -1.39
N SER A 239 -21.90 17.51 -2.58
CA SER A 239 -21.64 18.28 -3.79
C SER A 239 -22.88 19.11 -4.19
N SER A 240 -22.65 20.36 -4.61
CA SER A 240 -23.70 21.27 -5.06
C SER A 240 -24.28 20.89 -6.42
N ILE A 241 -23.51 20.16 -7.24
CA ILE A 241 -23.88 19.74 -8.59
C ILE A 241 -24.24 18.26 -8.57
N LYS A 242 -25.47 17.93 -8.95
CA LYS A 242 -25.94 16.54 -9.09
C LYS A 242 -25.85 16.08 -10.54
N CYS A 243 -25.48 14.82 -10.73
CA CYS A 243 -25.44 14.17 -12.02
C CYS A 243 -26.86 14.05 -12.58
N ALA A 244 -27.09 14.56 -13.79
CA ALA A 244 -28.41 14.55 -14.43
C ALA A 244 -28.98 13.14 -14.69
N HIS A 245 -28.12 12.12 -14.76
CA HIS A 245 -28.55 10.74 -15.02
C HIS A 245 -28.76 9.92 -13.75
N CYS A 246 -27.77 9.85 -12.85
CA CYS A 246 -27.85 8.99 -11.67
C CYS A 246 -28.27 9.73 -10.38
N GLY A 247 -28.40 11.07 -10.42
CA GLY A 247 -28.74 11.89 -9.27
C GLY A 247 -27.65 11.99 -8.20
N GLU A 248 -26.56 11.24 -8.32
CA GLU A 248 -25.41 11.33 -7.41
C GLU A 248 -24.64 12.63 -7.62
N GLY A 249 -23.98 13.09 -6.56
CA GLY A 249 -23.09 14.23 -6.65
C GLY A 249 -21.93 14.09 -7.62
N VAL A 250 -21.59 15.20 -8.28
CA VAL A 250 -20.43 15.30 -9.17
C VAL A 250 -19.23 15.78 -8.36
N LEU A 251 -18.20 14.93 -8.27
CA LEU A 251 -16.95 15.25 -7.57
C LEU A 251 -16.03 16.06 -8.50
N GLY A 252 -15.50 17.18 -8.01
CA GLY A 252 -14.55 18.04 -8.73
C GLY A 252 -15.16 18.79 -9.92
N PHE A 253 -14.34 19.03 -10.95
CA PHE A 253 -14.82 19.55 -12.23
C PHE A 253 -15.46 18.38 -12.97
N GLY A 254 -16.78 18.35 -13.05
CA GLY A 254 -17.56 17.30 -13.71
C GLY A 254 -17.12 17.01 -15.14
N TYR A 255 -17.80 16.10 -15.84
CA TYR A 255 -17.39 15.77 -17.20
C TYR A 255 -17.54 16.97 -18.15
N ASP A 256 -16.43 17.66 -18.44
CA ASP A 256 -16.39 18.97 -19.12
C ASP A 256 -17.05 18.97 -20.49
N LYS A 257 -16.99 17.84 -21.21
CA LYS A 257 -17.58 17.70 -22.55
C LYS A 257 -19.11 17.78 -22.58
N PHE A 258 -19.78 17.74 -21.42
CA PHE A 258 -21.23 17.79 -21.29
C PHE A 258 -21.64 18.76 -20.16
N ASP A 259 -21.09 19.98 -20.20
CA ASP A 259 -21.39 21.08 -19.26
C ASP A 259 -21.22 20.71 -17.78
N LYS A 260 -20.35 19.74 -17.45
CA LYS A 260 -20.15 19.22 -16.09
C LYS A 260 -21.42 18.62 -15.45
N LYS A 261 -22.47 18.34 -16.23
CA LYS A 261 -23.77 17.82 -15.76
C LYS A 261 -23.75 16.33 -15.40
N TYR A 262 -22.68 15.60 -15.73
CA TYR A 262 -22.60 14.16 -15.54
C TYR A 262 -21.34 13.78 -14.75
N CYS A 263 -21.47 12.80 -13.84
CA CYS A 263 -20.38 12.30 -13.02
C CYS A 263 -19.44 11.32 -13.75
N SER A 264 -19.81 10.84 -14.94
CA SER A 264 -18.99 9.93 -15.74
C SER A 264 -19.41 9.91 -17.21
N THR A 265 -18.52 9.41 -18.08
CA THR A 265 -18.79 9.16 -19.50
C THR A 265 -19.98 8.22 -19.72
N LYS A 266 -20.18 7.24 -18.84
CA LYS A 266 -21.32 6.32 -18.91
C LYS A 266 -22.62 7.05 -18.65
N CYS A 267 -22.69 7.86 -17.60
CA CYS A 267 -23.86 8.67 -17.27
C CYS A 267 -24.19 9.69 -18.36
N ALA A 268 -23.17 10.29 -18.98
CA ALA A 268 -23.37 11.20 -20.12
C ALA A 268 -24.01 10.47 -21.32
N ARG A 269 -23.50 9.27 -21.67
CA ARG A 269 -24.02 8.48 -22.80
C ARG A 269 -25.43 7.93 -22.57
N SER A 270 -25.77 7.57 -21.33
CA SER A 270 -27.09 7.02 -21.01
C SER A 270 -28.14 8.07 -20.71
N GLY A 271 -27.72 9.26 -20.28
CA GLY A 271 -28.60 10.40 -19.99
C GLY A 271 -28.77 11.38 -21.16
N SER A 272 -28.02 11.24 -22.25
CA SER A 272 -28.23 11.99 -23.50
C SER A 272 -29.36 11.36 -24.31
N LYS A 273 -30.60 11.56 -23.87
CA LYS A 273 -31.82 11.32 -24.66
C LYS A 273 -32.72 12.53 -24.54
#